data_AF-A0A0B3ADJ1-F1
#
_entry.id   AF-A0A0B3ADJ1-F1
#
_cell.length_a   1.000
_cell.length_b   1.000
_cell.length_c   1.000
_cell.angle_alpha   90.00
_cell.angle_beta   90.00
_cell.angle_gamma   90.00
#
_symmetry.space_group_name_H-M   'P 1'
#
loop_
_entity.id
_entity.type
_entity.pdbx_description
1 polymer ?
#
loop_
_entity_poly.entity_id
_entity_poly.type
_entity_poly.pdbx_seq_one_letter_code
_entity_poly.pdbx_strand_id
1 'polypeptide(L)'
;MITLNKSMIILPHDEIIKKAEERKKNGPFKLREMDGFMGKKSLKKSDLRRDEEGRPILNLKSLQDTYINVFTQYEYDILMQIYECGNWEWQDGDIPTRYNAWTTYKENTCIGAFEGFRYGEIQRFVEKSLIRTPQEFYDIQDPQIRDMTIEEINKWFETNKPDRRSKGIKY
;
A
#
# COMPACT_ATOMS: atom_id res chain seq x y z
N MET A 1 -10.94 -11.07 40.63
CA MET A 1 -11.58 -10.10 39.72
C MET A 1 -10.57 -9.80 38.62
N ILE A 2 -10.66 -10.51 37.49
CA ILE A 2 -9.71 -10.36 36.38
C ILE A 2 -10.40 -9.52 35.32
N THR A 3 -9.94 -8.28 35.15
CA THR A 3 -10.35 -7.37 34.10
C THR A 3 -9.71 -7.81 32.80
N LEU A 4 -10.49 -8.41 31.90
CA LEU A 4 -10.08 -8.71 30.53
C LEU A 4 -10.11 -7.41 29.70
N ASN A 5 -8.91 -7.00 29.27
CA ASN A 5 -8.68 -5.81 28.46
C ASN A 5 -9.14 -6.03 27.00
N LYS A 6 -9.87 -5.03 26.49
CA LYS A 6 -10.04 -4.60 25.09
C LYS A 6 -9.95 -5.69 24.00
N SER A 7 -11.11 -6.22 23.65
CA SER A 7 -11.54 -6.70 22.32
C SER A 7 -10.53 -6.57 21.16
N MET A 8 -9.81 -7.66 20.88
CA MET A 8 -9.32 -7.98 19.54
C MET A 8 -10.52 -8.37 18.67
N ILE A 9 -10.95 -7.50 17.76
CA ILE A 9 -11.96 -7.83 16.76
C ILE A 9 -11.22 -8.42 15.56
N ILE A 10 -11.07 -9.74 15.54
CA ILE A 10 -10.77 -10.48 14.31
C ILE A 10 -12.08 -10.50 13.53
N LEU A 11 -12.12 -9.82 12.37
CA LEU A 11 -13.29 -9.89 11.51
C LEU A 11 -13.44 -11.33 11.00
N PRO A 12 -14.62 -11.96 11.10
CA PRO A 12 -14.86 -13.28 10.53
C PRO A 12 -14.52 -13.29 9.03
N HIS A 13 -14.01 -14.42 8.53
CA HIS A 13 -13.64 -14.60 7.12
C HIS A 13 -14.73 -14.11 6.15
N ASP A 14 -16.00 -14.42 6.46
CA ASP A 14 -17.16 -14.04 5.67
C ASP A 14 -17.39 -12.53 5.61
N GLU A 15 -17.08 -11.78 6.68
CA GLU A 15 -17.18 -10.33 6.68
C GLU A 15 -16.06 -9.67 5.86
N ILE A 16 -14.86 -10.26 5.86
CA ILE A 16 -13.74 -9.80 5.04
C ILE A 16 -14.05 -10.03 3.56
N ILE A 17 -14.58 -11.21 3.21
CA ILE A 17 -15.01 -11.53 1.85
C ILE A 17 -16.15 -10.62 1.42
N LYS A 18 -17.17 -10.43 2.27
CA LYS A 18 -18.30 -9.56 1.95
C LYS A 18 -17.87 -8.11 1.74
N LYS A 19 -16.96 -7.57 2.57
CA LYS A 19 -16.37 -6.23 2.37
C LYS A 19 -15.56 -6.15 1.08
N ALA A 20 -14.85 -7.22 0.72
CA ALA A 20 -14.15 -7.32 -0.56
C ALA A 20 -15.12 -7.30 -1.76
N GLU A 21 -16.21 -8.07 -1.69
CA GLU A 21 -17.24 -8.14 -2.73
C GLU A 21 -18.02 -6.83 -2.89
N GLU A 22 -18.40 -6.17 -1.79
CA GLU A 22 -19.07 -4.86 -1.80
C GLU A 22 -18.20 -3.78 -2.47
N ARG A 23 -16.87 -3.84 -2.29
CA ARG A 23 -15.94 -2.92 -2.95
C ARG A 23 -15.74 -3.23 -4.43
N LYS A 24 -15.70 -4.51 -4.84
CA LYS A 24 -15.73 -4.87 -6.27
C LYS A 24 -16.94 -4.24 -6.98
N LYS A 25 -18.09 -4.20 -6.30
CA LYS A 25 -19.34 -3.63 -6.83
C LYS A 25 -19.31 -2.10 -6.91
N ASN A 26 -18.60 -1.42 -6.01
CA ASN A 26 -18.52 0.03 -5.95
C ASN A 26 -17.42 0.64 -6.84
N GLY A 27 -16.64 -0.20 -7.55
CA GLY A 27 -15.62 0.23 -8.49
C GLY A 27 -14.37 0.83 -7.81
N PRO A 28 -13.29 1.07 -8.59
CA PRO A 28 -12.08 1.67 -8.04
C PRO A 28 -12.40 3.04 -7.48
N PHE A 29 -11.78 3.35 -6.33
CA PHE A 29 -11.79 4.66 -5.73
C PHE A 29 -11.43 5.70 -6.80
N LYS A 30 -12.40 6.53 -7.19
CA LYS A 30 -12.15 7.69 -8.05
C LYS A 30 -11.31 8.67 -7.22
N LEU A 31 -9.99 8.64 -7.39
CA LEU A 31 -9.21 9.87 -7.27
C LEU A 31 -9.93 10.88 -8.17
N ARG A 32 -10.59 11.87 -7.57
CA ARG A 32 -11.45 12.81 -8.29
C ARG A 32 -10.70 13.35 -9.50
N GLU A 33 -11.39 13.34 -10.64
CA GLU A 33 -10.97 13.84 -11.97
C GLU A 33 -9.97 15.01 -11.86
N MET A 34 -8.71 14.73 -12.21
CA MET A 34 -7.55 15.63 -12.06
C MET A 34 -7.40 16.66 -13.20
N ASP A 35 -8.44 16.93 -13.99
CA ASP A 35 -8.33 17.85 -15.14
C ASP A 35 -8.90 19.26 -14.89
N GLY A 36 -9.37 19.57 -13.67
CA GLY A 36 -10.09 20.82 -13.38
C GLY A 36 -9.36 21.87 -12.54
N PHE A 37 -8.22 21.57 -11.92
CA PHE A 37 -7.66 22.44 -10.88
C PHE A 37 -6.16 22.74 -11.07
N MET A 38 -5.81 23.25 -12.25
CA MET A 38 -4.63 24.12 -12.41
C MET A 38 -4.90 25.52 -11.82
N GLY A 39 -5.46 25.55 -10.60
CA GLY A 39 -5.55 26.75 -9.79
C GLY A 39 -4.27 26.85 -8.97
N LYS A 40 -3.55 27.95 -9.15
CA LYS A 40 -2.33 28.33 -8.41
C LYS A 40 -2.55 28.28 -6.88
N LYS A 41 -2.52 27.09 -6.29
CA LYS A 41 -2.18 26.93 -4.89
C LYS A 41 -0.67 26.82 -4.87
N SER A 42 0.00 27.82 -4.30
CA SER A 42 1.40 27.70 -3.90
C SER A 42 1.55 26.36 -3.20
N LEU A 43 2.21 25.41 -3.87
CA LEU A 43 2.63 24.16 -3.26
C LEU A 43 3.45 24.57 -2.05
N LYS A 44 2.92 24.34 -0.85
CA LYS A 44 3.78 24.29 0.33
C LYS A 44 4.90 23.33 -0.05
N LYS A 45 6.14 23.83 0.02
CA LYS A 45 7.31 23.03 -0.28
C LYS A 45 7.17 21.75 0.54
N SER A 46 7.17 20.62 -0.13
CA SER A 46 7.20 19.32 0.51
C SER A 46 8.31 19.28 1.55
N ASP A 47 7.97 18.96 2.79
CA ASP A 47 8.96 18.71 3.85
C ASP A 47 9.45 17.24 3.82
N LEU A 48 9.11 16.47 2.77
CA LEU A 48 9.60 15.09 2.62
C LEU A 48 11.11 15.09 2.41
N ARG A 49 11.79 14.33 3.26
CA ARG A 49 13.22 14.02 3.10
C ARG A 49 13.42 13.24 1.80
N ARG A 50 14.59 13.40 1.20
CA ARG A 50 14.96 12.76 -0.06
C ARG A 50 16.35 12.15 0.04
N ASP A 51 16.59 11.07 -0.70
CA ASP A 51 17.92 10.48 -0.87
C ASP A 51 18.75 11.26 -1.91
N GLU A 52 19.94 10.76 -2.21
CA GLU A 52 20.89 11.38 -3.15
C GLU A 52 20.33 11.45 -4.57
N GLU A 53 19.45 10.50 -4.93
CA GLU A 53 18.71 10.43 -6.20
C GLU A 53 17.41 11.24 -6.19
N GLY A 54 17.10 11.92 -5.07
CA GLY A 54 15.92 12.76 -4.92
C GLY A 54 14.62 11.99 -4.66
N ARG A 55 14.66 10.67 -4.45
CA ARG A 55 13.51 9.84 -4.11
C ARG A 55 13.02 10.18 -2.71
N PRO A 56 11.70 10.30 -2.49
CA PRO A 56 11.17 10.49 -1.14
C PRO A 56 11.59 9.36 -0.20
N ILE A 57 11.96 9.73 1.03
CA ILE A 57 12.28 8.78 2.10
C ILE A 57 11.15 8.80 3.13
N LEU A 58 10.65 7.61 3.47
CA LEU A 58 9.70 7.37 4.54
C LEU A 58 10.34 6.52 5.64
N ASN A 59 9.89 6.72 6.88
CA ASN A 59 10.21 5.88 8.02
C ASN A 59 8.95 5.10 8.44
N LEU A 60 8.68 3.98 7.77
CA LEU A 60 7.43 3.23 7.97
C LEU A 60 7.43 2.45 9.30
N LYS A 61 6.28 2.45 9.99
CA LYS A 61 6.05 1.59 11.14
C LYS A 61 5.79 0.16 10.64
N SER A 62 6.64 -0.79 11.02
CA SER A 62 6.43 -2.21 10.75
C SER A 62 5.24 -2.74 11.58
N LEU A 63 4.34 -3.49 10.95
CA LEU A 63 3.14 -4.08 11.55
C LEU A 63 3.23 -5.60 11.45
N GLN A 64 3.75 -6.25 12.50
CA GLN A 64 3.84 -7.71 12.56
C GLN A 64 2.47 -8.36 12.39
N ASP A 65 2.45 -9.53 11.74
CA ASP A 65 1.26 -10.33 11.44
C ASP A 65 0.13 -9.55 10.75
N THR A 66 0.44 -8.45 10.07
CA THR A 66 -0.52 -7.63 9.34
C THR A 66 -0.26 -7.73 7.84
N TYR A 67 -1.33 -7.97 7.08
CA TYR A 67 -1.31 -8.06 5.63
C TYR A 67 -2.30 -7.07 5.02
N ILE A 68 -1.88 -6.42 3.94
CA ILE A 68 -2.65 -5.44 3.20
C ILE A 68 -3.25 -6.12 1.98
N ASN A 69 -4.57 -6.21 1.92
CA ASN A 69 -5.27 -6.69 0.73
C ASN A 69 -5.39 -5.56 -0.30
N VAL A 70 -4.87 -5.79 -1.51
CA VAL A 70 -4.88 -4.84 -2.62
C VAL A 70 -5.76 -5.38 -3.75
N PHE A 71 -6.88 -4.70 -4.00
CA PHE A 71 -7.91 -5.16 -4.93
C PHE A 71 -7.58 -4.82 -6.38
N THR A 72 -6.81 -3.75 -6.58
CA THR A 72 -6.47 -3.24 -7.90
C THR A 72 -4.95 -3.19 -8.12
N GLN A 73 -4.53 -3.31 -9.38
CA GLN A 73 -3.13 -3.12 -9.77
C GLN A 73 -2.61 -1.73 -9.36
N TYR A 74 -3.48 -0.72 -9.36
CA TYR A 74 -3.15 0.65 -8.94
C TYR A 74 -2.82 0.73 -7.45
N GLU A 75 -3.67 0.16 -6.59
CA GLU A 75 -3.41 0.09 -5.15
C GLU A 75 -2.12 -0.69 -4.84
N TYR A 76 -1.89 -1.81 -5.55
CA TYR A 76 -0.66 -2.57 -5.45
C TYR A 76 0.56 -1.70 -5.80
N ASP A 77 0.51 -1.00 -6.94
CA ASP A 77 1.65 -0.22 -7.43
C ASP A 77 1.99 0.95 -6.48
N ILE A 78 0.97 1.64 -5.93
CA ILE A 78 1.20 2.67 -4.90
C ILE A 78 1.83 2.05 -3.66
N LEU A 79 1.31 0.92 -3.18
CA LEU A 79 1.82 0.27 -1.97
C LEU A 79 3.30 -0.12 -2.15
N MET A 80 3.68 -0.63 -3.32
CA MET A 80 5.08 -1.00 -3.61
C MET A 80 5.98 0.24 -3.63
N GLN A 81 5.53 1.34 -4.24
CA GLN A 81 6.29 2.60 -4.24
C GLN A 81 6.48 3.15 -2.82
N ILE A 82 5.45 3.08 -1.97
CA ILE A 82 5.53 3.47 -0.56
C ILE A 82 6.56 2.61 0.19
N TYR A 83 6.51 1.28 0.01
CA TYR A 83 7.46 0.37 0.66
C TYR A 83 8.89 0.62 0.21
N GLU A 84 9.09 0.91 -1.08
CA GLU A 84 10.42 1.24 -1.59
C GLU A 84 10.94 2.56 -1.01
N CYS A 85 10.09 3.59 -0.91
CA CYS A 85 10.42 4.83 -0.20
C CYS A 85 10.66 4.60 1.30
N GLY A 86 10.08 3.55 1.88
CA GLY A 86 10.33 3.09 3.25
C GLY A 86 11.60 2.25 3.42
N ASN A 87 12.37 2.05 2.35
CA ASN A 87 13.51 1.15 2.29
C ASN A 87 13.19 -0.28 2.76
N TRP A 88 11.96 -0.73 2.54
CA TRP A 88 11.57 -2.11 2.78
C TRP A 88 11.89 -2.97 1.58
N GLU A 89 12.18 -4.23 1.84
CA GLU A 89 12.52 -5.22 0.82
C GLU A 89 11.59 -6.43 0.93
N TRP A 90 11.44 -7.15 -0.19
CA TRP A 90 10.88 -8.49 -0.18
C TRP A 90 11.74 -9.43 0.66
N GLN A 91 11.17 -10.56 1.08
CA GLN A 91 11.89 -11.55 1.88
C GLN A 91 13.18 -12.09 1.22
N ASP A 92 13.28 -12.04 -0.11
CA ASP A 92 14.44 -12.45 -0.91
C ASP A 92 15.44 -11.30 -1.19
N GLY A 93 15.19 -10.10 -0.66
CA GLY A 93 16.06 -8.92 -0.79
C GLY A 93 15.80 -8.08 -2.04
N ASP A 94 14.79 -8.42 -2.85
CA ASP A 94 14.42 -7.59 -3.99
C ASP A 94 13.69 -6.32 -3.52
N ILE A 95 13.86 -5.22 -4.27
CA ILE A 95 13.11 -3.99 -4.01
C ILE A 95 11.62 -4.16 -4.39
N PRO A 96 10.69 -3.48 -3.69
CA PRO A 96 9.26 -3.69 -3.83
C PRO A 96 8.75 -3.58 -5.28
N THR A 97 9.20 -2.57 -6.03
CA THR A 97 8.69 -2.30 -7.39
C THR A 97 9.26 -3.22 -8.48
N ARG A 98 10.28 -4.04 -8.19
CA ARG A 98 10.86 -5.00 -9.14
C ARG A 98 10.10 -6.30 -9.30
N TYR A 99 9.05 -6.52 -8.50
CA TYR A 99 8.23 -7.72 -8.57
C TYR A 99 6.73 -7.38 -8.64
N ASN A 100 5.94 -8.22 -9.33
CA ASN A 100 4.50 -8.03 -9.49
C ASN A 100 3.69 -9.27 -9.04
N ALA A 101 3.52 -9.39 -7.72
CA ALA A 101 2.67 -10.41 -7.12
C ALA A 101 1.20 -10.31 -7.57
N TRP A 102 0.74 -9.10 -7.92
CA TRP A 102 -0.65 -8.86 -8.31
C TRP A 102 -1.03 -9.59 -9.59
N THR A 103 -0.09 -9.80 -10.52
CA THR A 103 -0.37 -10.57 -11.74
C THR A 103 -0.81 -12.02 -11.47
N THR A 104 -0.37 -12.59 -10.35
CA THR A 104 -0.67 -13.96 -9.94
C THR A 104 -2.02 -14.07 -9.23
N TYR A 105 -2.26 -13.25 -8.21
CA TYR A 105 -3.43 -13.40 -7.31
C TYR A 105 -4.53 -12.36 -7.54
N LYS A 106 -4.28 -11.34 -8.39
CA LYS A 106 -5.24 -10.29 -8.77
C LYS A 106 -5.86 -9.63 -7.53
N GLU A 107 -7.17 -9.46 -7.49
CA GLU A 107 -7.90 -8.85 -6.37
C GLU A 107 -7.77 -9.58 -5.03
N ASN A 108 -7.21 -10.80 -5.00
CA ASN A 108 -7.01 -11.56 -3.78
C ASN A 108 -5.60 -11.37 -3.22
N THR A 109 -4.79 -10.50 -3.83
CA THR A 109 -3.40 -10.27 -3.44
C THR A 109 -3.33 -9.60 -2.07
N CYS A 110 -2.63 -10.25 -1.14
CA CYS A 110 -2.28 -9.70 0.16
C CYS A 110 -0.76 -9.55 0.27
N ILE A 111 -0.31 -8.41 0.80
CA ILE A 111 1.10 -8.05 0.97
C ILE A 111 1.38 -7.78 2.44
N GLY A 112 2.43 -8.36 3.01
CA GLY A 112 2.83 -8.11 4.41
C GLY A 112 3.19 -6.64 4.65
N ALA A 113 2.81 -6.11 5.82
CA ALA A 113 3.07 -4.73 6.23
C ALA A 113 4.28 -4.62 7.16
N PHE A 114 5.36 -5.35 6.87
CA PHE A 114 6.59 -5.41 7.67
C PHE A 114 7.83 -5.58 6.76
N GLU A 115 9.02 -5.26 7.23
CA GLU A 115 10.27 -5.43 6.46
C GLU A 115 10.58 -6.92 6.19
N GLY A 116 11.04 -7.25 4.97
CA GLY A 116 11.17 -8.65 4.54
C GLY A 116 9.80 -9.29 4.27
N PHE A 117 8.85 -8.50 3.78
CA PHE A 117 7.46 -8.93 3.62
C PHE A 117 7.31 -10.04 2.59
N ARG A 118 6.20 -10.76 2.75
CA ARG A 118 5.74 -11.82 1.84
C ARG A 118 4.42 -11.41 1.20
N TYR A 119 4.05 -12.12 0.14
CA TYR A 119 2.77 -11.98 -0.52
C TYR A 119 2.04 -13.32 -0.60
N GLY A 120 0.75 -13.27 -0.92
CA GLY A 120 -0.05 -14.46 -1.20
C GLY A 120 -1.51 -14.10 -1.43
N GLU A 121 -2.33 -15.12 -1.67
CA GLU A 121 -3.77 -14.96 -1.72
C GLU A 121 -4.37 -14.76 -0.32
N ILE A 122 -5.42 -13.95 -0.23
CA ILE A 122 -6.11 -13.58 1.03
C ILE A 122 -6.47 -14.79 1.91
N GLN A 123 -6.91 -15.89 1.29
CA GLN A 123 -7.33 -17.11 2.01
C GLN A 123 -6.20 -17.74 2.85
N ARG A 124 -4.94 -17.49 2.52
CA ARG A 124 -3.81 -18.01 3.31
C ARG A 124 -3.59 -17.28 4.63
N PHE A 125 -4.11 -16.06 4.75
CA PHE A 125 -3.78 -15.16 5.86
C PHE A 125 -4.95 -14.86 6.79
N VAL A 126 -6.19 -15.02 6.33
CA VAL A 126 -7.43 -14.71 7.07
C VAL A 126 -7.54 -15.37 8.46
N GLU A 127 -6.94 -16.54 8.67
CA GLU A 127 -7.01 -17.25 9.96
C GLU A 127 -5.88 -16.89 10.92
N LYS A 128 -4.77 -16.35 10.41
CA LYS A 128 -3.50 -16.22 11.15
C LYS A 128 -3.01 -14.79 11.29
N SER A 129 -3.59 -13.88 10.52
CA SER A 129 -3.07 -12.53 10.35
C SER A 129 -4.19 -11.50 10.37
N LEU A 130 -3.84 -10.27 10.73
CA LEU A 130 -4.72 -9.13 10.60
C LEU A 130 -4.75 -8.66 9.14
N ILE A 131 -5.90 -8.73 8.50
CA ILE A 131 -6.09 -8.20 7.15
C ILE A 131 -6.57 -6.75 7.22
N ARG A 132 -5.83 -5.86 6.57
CA ARG A 132 -6.16 -4.45 6.43
C ARG A 132 -6.25 -4.06 4.96
N THR A 133 -6.89 -2.93 4.74
CA THR A 133 -6.97 -2.26 3.44
C THR A 133 -5.82 -1.25 3.31
N PRO A 134 -5.49 -0.78 2.10
CA PRO A 134 -4.42 0.21 1.92
C PRO A 134 -4.69 1.49 2.70
N GLN A 135 -5.95 1.96 2.72
CA GLN A 135 -6.33 3.15 3.48
C GLN A 135 -6.09 2.98 4.99
N GLU A 136 -6.50 1.85 5.58
CA GLU A 136 -6.27 1.59 7.00
C GLU A 136 -4.77 1.52 7.32
N PHE A 137 -3.97 1.01 6.40
CA PHE A 137 -2.51 1.07 6.54
C PHE A 137 -2.00 2.51 6.52
N TYR A 138 -2.45 3.33 5.56
CA TYR A 138 -2.04 4.74 5.46
C TYR A 138 -2.39 5.54 6.71
N ASP A 139 -3.60 5.32 7.26
CA ASP A 139 -4.05 5.97 8.49
C ASP A 139 -3.16 5.63 9.70
N ILE A 140 -2.66 4.39 9.79
CA ILE A 140 -1.73 3.97 10.87
C ILE A 140 -0.34 4.61 10.71
N GLN A 141 0.06 4.89 9.47
CA GLN A 141 1.33 5.52 9.14
C GLN A 141 1.31 7.05 9.29
N ASP A 142 0.19 7.66 9.70
CA ASP A 142 0.15 9.10 9.99
C ASP A 142 1.25 9.49 11.01
N PRO A 143 1.94 10.63 10.79
CA PRO A 143 1.71 11.64 9.73
C PRO A 143 2.44 11.40 8.40
N GLN A 144 3.12 10.26 8.21
CA GLN A 144 4.03 10.09 7.08
C GLN A 144 3.33 9.81 5.76
N ILE A 145 2.25 9.02 5.77
CA ILE A 145 1.48 8.73 4.57
C ILE A 145 0.17 9.50 4.61
N ARG A 146 0.08 10.50 3.76
CA ARG A 146 -1.12 11.30 3.48
C ARG A 146 -1.26 11.45 1.97
N ASP A 147 -2.41 11.93 1.52
CA ASP A 147 -2.69 12.11 0.08
C ASP A 147 -1.59 12.91 -0.64
N MET A 148 -1.13 14.03 -0.06
CA MET A 148 -0.03 14.83 -0.62
C MET A 148 1.29 14.05 -0.70
N THR A 149 1.60 13.21 0.29
CA THR A 149 2.79 12.35 0.27
C THR A 149 2.69 11.33 -0.87
N ILE A 150 1.53 10.69 -1.02
CA ILE A 150 1.27 9.70 -2.07
C ILE A 150 1.38 10.36 -3.45
N GLU A 151 0.81 11.55 -3.63
CA GLU A 151 0.93 12.33 -4.87
C GLU A 151 2.39 12.63 -5.23
N GLU A 152 3.20 13.02 -4.24
CA GLU A 152 4.61 13.32 -4.47
C GLU A 152 5.47 12.09 -4.79
N ILE A 153 5.20 10.97 -4.12
CA ILE A 153 5.83 9.68 -4.41
C ILE A 153 5.50 9.26 -5.84
N ASN A 154 4.21 9.22 -6.18
CA ASN A 154 3.75 8.89 -7.53
C ASN A 154 4.39 9.79 -8.57
N LYS A 155 4.45 11.11 -8.33
CA LYS A 155 5.09 12.07 -9.24
C LYS A 155 6.57 11.77 -9.45
N TRP A 156 7.32 11.47 -8.38
CA TRP A 156 8.73 11.12 -8.50
C TRP A 156 8.92 9.84 -9.34
N PHE A 157 8.13 8.80 -9.08
CA PHE A 157 8.19 7.55 -9.83
C PHE A 157 7.81 7.73 -11.30
N GLU A 158 6.77 8.51 -11.63
CA GLU A 158 6.42 8.83 -13.02
C GLU A 158 7.49 9.65 -13.75
N THR A 159 8.15 10.57 -13.04
CA THR A 159 9.20 11.42 -13.62
C THR A 159 10.47 10.62 -13.92
N ASN A 160 10.93 9.83 -12.96
CA ASN A 160 12.23 9.14 -13.04
C ASN A 160 12.17 7.78 -13.72
N LYS A 161 10.98 7.17 -13.78
CA LYS A 161 10.75 5.86 -14.39
C LYS A 161 11.81 4.80 -14.02
N PRO A 162 12.04 4.54 -12.72
CA PRO A 162 12.89 3.41 -12.32
C PRO A 162 12.31 2.08 -12.84
N ASP A 163 13.12 1.02 -12.80
CA ASP A 163 12.67 -0.34 -13.15
C ASP A 163 11.49 -0.74 -12.25
N ARG A 164 10.29 -0.83 -12.86
CA ARG A 164 9.01 -1.05 -12.20
C ARG A 164 8.24 -2.17 -12.86
N ARG A 165 8.78 -3.40 -12.78
CA ARG A 165 8.06 -4.62 -13.21
C ARG A 165 6.72 -4.77 -12.48
N SER A 166 6.56 -4.15 -11.30
CA SER A 166 5.29 -3.98 -10.58
C SER A 166 4.15 -3.44 -11.45
N LYS A 167 4.42 -2.68 -12.51
CA LYS A 167 3.40 -2.20 -13.46
C LYS A 167 2.92 -3.25 -14.47
N GLY A 168 3.56 -4.43 -14.50
CA GLY A 168 3.21 -5.49 -15.46
C GLY A 168 3.71 -5.23 -16.88
N ILE A 169 4.69 -4.33 -17.05
CA ILE A 169 5.36 -4.14 -18.34
C ILE A 169 6.23 -5.38 -18.58
N LYS A 170 5.80 -6.22 -19.52
CA LYS A 170 6.64 -7.30 -20.06
C LYS A 170 7.75 -6.65 -20.89
N TYR A 171 9.00 -6.89 -20.52
CA TYR A 171 10.14 -6.64 -21.40
C TYR A 171 10.11 -7.60 -22.59
#